data_AF-A0A1F6FMW7-F1
#
_entry.id   AF-A0A1F6FMW7-F1
#
_cell.length_a   1.000
_cell.length_b   1.000
_cell.length_c   1.000
_cell.angle_alpha   90.00
_cell.angle_beta   90.00
_cell.angle_gamma   90.00
#
_symmetry.space_group_name_H-M   'P 1'
#
loop_
_entity.id
_entity.type
_entity.pdbx_description
1 polymer ?
#
loop_
_entity_poly.entity_id
_entity_poly.type
_entity_poly.pdbx_seq_one_letter_code
_entity_poly.pdbx_strand_id
1 'polypeptide(L)' 'MPNSSSQYIKSPYFWDYKIKKSDLAKPEVKKFWLKRKINMCDWQGVKRKDLEKYLPELDIREDLKNLLKNFLEYEKK' A
#
# COMPACT_ATOMS: atom_id res chain seq x y z
N MET A 1 -18.97 -29.61 -15.79
CA MET A 1 -18.96 -28.58 -14.71
C MET A 1 -17.52 -28.38 -14.28
N PRO A 2 -16.97 -27.16 -14.25
CA PRO A 2 -15.59 -26.97 -13.82
C PRO A 2 -15.48 -27.21 -12.32
N ASN A 3 -14.43 -27.92 -11.90
CA ASN A 3 -14.20 -28.33 -10.52
C ASN A 3 -14.13 -27.11 -9.57
N SER A 4 -14.99 -27.09 -8.56
CA SER A 4 -15.07 -26.10 -7.49
C SER A 4 -13.92 -26.24 -6.47
N SER A 5 -12.66 -26.22 -6.95
CA SER A 5 -11.47 -26.18 -6.11
C SER A 5 -10.77 -24.82 -6.15
N SER A 6 -11.51 -23.77 -6.49
CA SER A 6 -10.92 -22.44 -6.49
C SER A 6 -10.83 -21.89 -5.07
N GLN A 7 -9.61 -21.76 -4.57
CA GLN A 7 -9.24 -21.14 -3.30
C GLN A 7 -9.38 -19.60 -3.32
N TYR A 8 -10.39 -19.07 -4.00
CA TYR A 8 -10.69 -17.65 -3.95
C TYR A 8 -11.32 -17.33 -2.58
N ILE A 9 -10.45 -16.89 -1.68
CA ILE A 9 -10.84 -16.22 -0.45
C ILE A 9 -11.66 -15.01 -0.84
N LYS A 10 -12.74 -14.80 -0.09
CA LYS A 10 -13.68 -13.67 -0.18
C LYS A 10 -12.96 -12.33 0.07
N SER A 11 -12.10 -11.89 -0.84
CA SER A 11 -11.69 -10.48 -0.93
C SER A 11 -12.71 -9.78 -1.84
N PRO A 12 -13.27 -8.62 -1.45
CA PRO A 12 -14.17 -7.85 -2.30
C PRO A 12 -13.49 -7.31 -3.56
N TYR A 13 -12.17 -7.45 -3.69
CA TYR A 13 -11.41 -6.99 -4.84
C TYR A 13 -10.77 -8.18 -5.57
N PHE A 14 -11.26 -8.46 -6.78
CA PHE A 14 -10.83 -9.53 -7.69
C PHE A 14 -9.31 -9.59 -7.96
N TRP A 15 -8.58 -8.52 -7.64
CA TRP A 15 -7.14 -8.34 -7.89
C TRP A 15 -6.28 -8.25 -6.62
N ASP A 16 -6.78 -8.69 -5.45
CA ASP A 16 -5.94 -8.82 -4.25
C ASP A 16 -5.05 -10.06 -4.38
N TYR A 17 -3.92 -9.90 -5.06
CA TYR A 17 -2.79 -10.80 -4.89
C TYR A 17 -2.46 -10.86 -3.40
N LYS A 18 -2.40 -12.06 -2.82
CA LYS A 18 -1.86 -12.24 -1.47
C LYS A 18 -0.36 -11.94 -1.50
N ILE A 19 0.01 -10.67 -1.31
CA ILE A 19 1.41 -10.29 -1.12
C ILE A 19 1.85 -10.91 0.22
N LYS A 20 2.81 -11.84 0.19
CA LYS A 20 3.32 -12.43 1.42
C LYS A 20 4.10 -11.36 2.18
N LYS A 21 4.12 -11.43 3.52
CA LYS A 21 4.91 -10.49 4.34
C LYS A 21 6.39 -10.48 3.95
N SER A 22 6.93 -11.61 3.49
CA SER A 22 8.30 -11.74 2.97
C SER A 22 8.55 -10.88 1.73
N ASP A 23 7.55 -10.69 0.88
CA ASP A 23 7.70 -9.94 -0.37
C ASP A 23 7.78 -8.44 -0.10
N LEU A 24 7.18 -7.97 1.00
CA LEU A 24 7.28 -6.58 1.46
C LEU A 24 8.69 -6.18 1.93
N ALA A 25 9.61 -7.14 2.07
CA ALA A 25 11.03 -6.84 2.28
C ALA A 25 11.68 -6.25 1.03
N LYS A 26 11.15 -6.56 -0.17
CA LYS A 26 11.64 -6.00 -1.42
C LYS A 26 11.15 -4.55 -1.59
N PRO A 27 12.04 -3.56 -1.79
CA PRO A 27 11.66 -2.16 -1.90
C PRO A 27 10.63 -1.89 -2.99
N GLU A 28 10.76 -2.53 -4.15
CA GLU A 28 9.86 -2.37 -5.30
C GLU A 28 8.42 -2.82 -4.97
N VAL A 29 8.29 -4.00 -4.36
CA VAL A 29 7.00 -4.55 -3.93
C VAL A 29 6.39 -3.68 -2.85
N LYS A 30 7.22 -3.15 -1.93
CA LYS A 30 6.77 -2.25 -0.87
C LYS A 30 6.23 -0.94 -1.42
N LYS A 31 6.89 -0.34 -2.42
CA LYS A 31 6.39 0.86 -3.12
C LYS A 31 5.07 0.60 -3.82
N PHE A 32 4.98 -0.49 -4.58
CA PHE A 32 3.74 -0.89 -5.26
C PHE A 32 2.58 -1.06 -4.27
N TRP A 33 2.83 -1.76 -3.16
CA TRP A 33 1.85 -1.99 -2.11
C TRP A 33 1.40 -0.68 -1.44
N LEU A 34 2.34 0.22 -1.11
CA LEU A 34 2.03 1.54 -0.54
C LEU A 34 1.22 2.40 -1.50
N LYS A 35 1.63 2.51 -2.77
CA LYS A 35 0.91 3.26 -3.81
C LYS A 35 -0.56 2.82 -3.88
N ARG A 36 -0.80 1.51 -3.91
CA ARG A 36 -2.16 0.95 -3.97
C ARG A 36 -2.97 1.27 -2.72
N LYS A 37 -2.40 1.03 -1.53
CA LYS A 37 -3.03 1.31 -0.24
C LYS A 37 -3.45 2.77 -0.14
N ILE A 38 -2.53 3.68 -0.44
CA ILE A 38 -2.76 5.13 -0.41
C ILE A 38 -3.85 5.56 -1.42
N ASN A 39 -3.78 5.08 -2.66
CA ASN A 39 -4.78 5.44 -3.69
C ASN A 39 -6.19 4.90 -3.38
N MET A 40 -6.29 3.82 -2.62
CA MET A 40 -7.56 3.24 -2.17
C MET A 40 -7.98 3.75 -0.78
N CYS A 41 -7.28 4.74 -0.21
CA CYS A 41 -7.50 5.25 1.14
C CYS A 41 -7.47 4.15 2.23
N ASP A 42 -6.74 3.06 1.99
CA ASP A 42 -6.56 1.96 2.93
C ASP A 42 -5.27 2.19 3.71
N TRP A 43 -5.45 2.67 4.93
CA TRP A 43 -4.33 2.99 5.84
C TRP A 43 -3.91 1.80 6.70
N GLN A 44 -4.60 0.66 6.61
CA GLN A 44 -4.35 -0.47 7.48
C GLN A 44 -2.98 -1.09 7.20
N GLY A 45 -2.12 -1.11 8.23
CA GLY A 45 -0.78 -1.67 8.15
C GLY A 45 0.27 -0.76 7.50
N VAL A 46 -0.11 0.44 7.06
CA VAL A 46 0.82 1.46 6.58
C VAL A 46 1.56 2.04 7.79
N LYS A 47 2.88 1.90 7.82
CA LYS A 47 3.71 2.43 8.91
C LYS A 47 4.30 3.78 8.51
N ARG A 48 4.38 4.70 9.48
CA ARG A 48 5.02 6.00 9.30
C ARG A 48 6.44 5.91 8.72
N LYS A 49 7.28 5.02 9.25
CA LYS A 49 8.65 4.80 8.74
C LYS A 49 8.70 4.40 7.27
N ASP A 50 7.71 3.62 6.82
CA ASP A 50 7.61 3.22 5.42
C ASP A 50 7.16 4.41 4.55
N LEU A 51 6.25 5.24 5.04
CA LEU A 51 5.85 6.49 4.38
C LEU A 51 7.04 7.44 4.27
N GLU A 52 7.74 7.76 5.36
CA GLU A 52 8.90 8.66 5.34
C GLU A 52 9.98 8.19 4.34
N LYS A 53 10.20 6.88 4.24
CA LYS A 53 11.20 6.30 3.35
C LYS A 53 10.78 6.31 1.88
N TYR A 54 9.55 5.91 1.56
CA TYR A 54 9.14 5.65 0.18
C TYR A 54 8.29 6.77 -0.44
N LEU A 55 7.66 7.64 0.35
CA LEU A 55 6.78 8.71 -0.14
C LEU A 55 7.42 9.59 -1.23
N PRO A 56 8.71 9.99 -1.16
CA PRO A 56 9.34 10.80 -2.21
C PRO A 56 9.31 10.12 -3.60
N GLU A 57 9.41 8.80 -3.61
CA GLU A 57 9.52 7.96 -4.81
C GLU A 57 8.17 7.36 -5.24
N LEU A 58 7.09 7.59 -4.47
CA LEU A 58 5.76 7.13 -4.84
C LEU A 58 5.17 8.01 -5.94
N ASP A 59 4.71 7.33 -6.98
CA ASP A 59 3.89 7.87 -8.06
C ASP A 59 2.40 7.81 -7.64
N ILE A 60 2.01 8.76 -6.79
CA ILE A 60 0.64 8.98 -6.30
C ILE A 60 0.20 10.39 -6.68
N ARG A 61 -1.08 10.71 -6.51
CA ARG A 61 -1.58 12.06 -6.79
C ARG A 61 -0.82 13.10 -5.95
N GLU A 62 -0.43 14.21 -6.59
CA GLU A 62 0.44 15.22 -6.00
C GLU A 62 -0.18 15.94 -4.80
N ASP A 63 -1.49 16.18 -4.84
CA ASP A 63 -2.26 16.73 -3.72
C ASP A 63 -2.14 15.86 -2.46
N LEU A 64 -2.29 14.55 -2.64
CA LEU A 64 -2.23 13.57 -1.59
C LEU A 64 -0.78 13.40 -1.08
N LYS A 65 0.20 13.45 -1.98
CA LYS A 65 1.62 13.46 -1.62
C LYS A 65 1.97 14.65 -0.72
N ASN A 66 1.48 15.84 -1.05
CA ASN A 66 1.67 17.05 -0.25
C ASN A 66 0.95 16.95 1.11
N LEU A 67 -0.27 16.41 1.15
CA LEU A 67 -0.99 16.18 2.40
C LEU A 67 -0.21 15.23 3.33
N LEU A 68 0.28 14.11 2.80
CA LEU A 68 1.07 13.15 3.56
C LEU A 68 2.39 13.75 4.04
N LYS A 69 3.02 14.60 3.23
CA LYS A 69 4.23 15.31 3.64
C LYS A 69 3.95 16.25 4.82
N ASN A 70 2.89 17.06 4.74
CA ASN A 70 2.48 17.95 5.83
C ASN A 70 2.12 17.18 7.10
N PHE A 71 1.43 16.04 6.96
CA PHE A 71 1.12 15.14 8.08
C PHE A 71 2.39 14.64 8.78
N LEU A 72 3.38 14.19 8.02
CA LEU A 72 4.67 13.73 8.55
C LEU A 72 5.49 14.85 9.20
N GLU A 73 5.37 16.08 8.72
CA GLU A 73 6.04 17.25 9.30
C GLU A 73 5.35 17.72 10.59
N TYR A 74 4.02 17.70 10.64
CA TYR A 74 3.26 18.09 11.82
C TYR A 74 3.54 17.19 13.01
N GLU A 75 3.57 15.86 12.83
CA GLU A 75 3.87 14.92 13.92
C GLU A 75 5.36 14.86 14.33
N LYS A 76 6.23 15.69 13.75
CA LYS A 76 7.62 15.86 14.23
C LYS A 76 7.75 17.02 15.23
N LYS A 77 6.77 17.92 15.28
CA LYS A 77 6.65 18.96 16.30
C LYS A 77 6.01 18.39 17.57
#